data_AF-A0A534WM90-F1
#
_entry.id   AF-A0A534WM90-F1
#
_cell.length_a   1.000
_cell.length_b   1.000
_cell.length_c   1.000
_cell.angle_alpha   90.00
_cell.angle_beta   90.00
_cell.angle_gamma   90.00
#
_symmetry.space_group_name_H-M   'P 1'
#
loop_
_entity.id
_entity.type
_entity.pdbx_description
1 polymer ?
#
loop_
_entity_poly.entity_id
_entity_poly.type
_entity_poly.pdbx_seq_one_letter_code
_entity_poly.pdbx_strand_id
1 'polypeptide(L)'
;MRTVSLPVRLLVAASLAAATALAAKPPDFPQATRVHGKVPVNLSGAWFLYAQAQFPGDKTRALQPELWTVSQKGEQDVAFRLLDVELPKSIDEPYRAGNRQPKAWEPSAADLALLRKQWSKLPPATNKDVHKSDVAYGTVDVTVASPEKYGEVFTGGDPGIEEALKGSMFALQVVERFRPLPMPPGENIAQVMERKSVYVVRSANDSVLEGKQFTGFVAAGPGVPIPITFVGPFSLYRLAKGNVGAAPPATSPRRKQKARK
;
A
#
# COMPACT_ATOMS: atom_id res chain seq x y z
N MET A 1 2.32 82.80 2.80
CA MET A 1 0.87 82.75 2.55
C MET A 1 0.57 81.67 1.52
N ARG A 2 -0.59 81.03 1.67
CA ARG A 2 -1.04 79.77 1.07
C ARG A 2 -1.17 79.81 -0.46
N THR A 3 -0.91 78.66 -1.11
CA THR A 3 -1.88 78.02 -2.03
C THR A 3 -1.54 76.54 -2.24
N VAL A 4 -2.59 75.72 -2.23
CA VAL A 4 -2.65 74.25 -2.31
C VAL A 4 -3.16 73.86 -3.71
N SER A 5 -2.65 72.75 -4.28
CA SER A 5 -3.48 71.72 -4.94
C SER A 5 -2.66 70.48 -5.36
N LEU A 6 -2.97 69.36 -4.71
CA LEU A 6 -2.90 67.97 -5.20
C LEU A 6 -4.03 67.74 -6.24
N PRO A 7 -4.15 66.61 -7.01
CA PRO A 7 -3.84 65.23 -6.61
C PRO A 7 -3.34 64.30 -7.76
N VAL A 8 -3.44 62.97 -7.55
CA VAL A 8 -3.48 61.85 -8.53
C VAL A 8 -2.09 61.28 -8.82
N ARG A 9 -1.74 60.00 -8.63
CA ARG A 9 -2.34 58.66 -8.38
C ARG A 9 -1.11 57.76 -8.05
N LEU A 10 -1.11 56.54 -7.53
CA LEU A 10 -2.05 55.44 -7.42
C LEU A 10 -1.47 54.49 -6.35
N LEU A 11 -2.33 53.88 -5.55
CA LEU A 11 -2.01 52.75 -4.67
C LEU A 11 -1.56 51.52 -5.48
N VAL A 12 -0.47 50.85 -5.04
CA VAL A 12 -0.29 49.39 -5.10
C VAL A 12 0.63 49.00 -3.92
N ALA A 13 0.08 48.67 -2.74
CA ALA A 13 -0.15 47.29 -2.30
C ALA A 13 1.09 46.38 -2.43
N ALA A 14 2.01 46.45 -1.46
CA ALA A 14 2.94 45.34 -1.21
C ALA A 14 2.16 44.25 -0.46
N SER A 15 1.53 43.39 -1.25
CA SER A 15 0.67 42.30 -0.81
C SER A 15 1.42 41.35 0.13
N LEU A 16 0.78 41.04 1.27
CA LEU A 16 0.84 39.73 1.91
C LEU A 16 0.82 38.65 0.83
N ALA A 17 1.93 37.98 0.57
CA ALA A 17 1.91 36.71 -0.11
C ALA A 17 1.79 35.63 0.96
N ALA A 18 0.56 35.46 1.43
CA ALA A 18 0.11 34.21 2.01
C ALA A 18 0.55 33.08 1.08
N ALA A 19 1.47 32.24 1.56
CA ALA A 19 1.81 30.98 0.93
C ALA A 19 0.56 30.09 0.95
N THR A 20 -0.27 30.26 -0.07
CA THR A 20 -1.40 29.39 -0.35
C THR A 20 -0.84 28.11 -0.96
N ALA A 21 -0.82 27.11 -0.07
CA ALA A 21 -0.71 25.68 -0.26
C ALA A 21 -0.51 25.13 -1.70
N LEU A 22 0.62 24.43 -1.81
CA LEU A 22 0.86 23.17 -2.52
C LEU A 22 -0.33 22.56 -3.28
N ALA A 23 -0.21 22.51 -4.62
CA ALA A 23 -0.95 21.53 -5.42
C ALA A 23 -0.25 20.16 -5.30
N ALA A 24 -1.04 19.13 -4.99
CA ALA A 24 -0.65 18.00 -4.15
C ALA A 24 0.24 16.93 -4.79
N LYS A 25 1.21 16.50 -3.97
CA LYS A 25 1.99 15.27 -4.02
C LYS A 25 1.05 14.04 -4.09
N PRO A 26 1.46 12.89 -4.68
CA PRO A 26 0.82 11.62 -4.35
C PRO A 26 0.80 11.47 -2.81
N PRO A 27 -0.22 10.86 -2.19
CA PRO A 27 -0.29 10.82 -0.74
C PRO A 27 0.88 9.98 -0.19
N ASP A 28 1.94 10.64 0.25
CA ASP A 28 2.96 10.04 1.12
C ASP A 28 2.28 9.80 2.46
N PHE A 29 1.70 8.62 2.64
CA PHE A 29 1.31 8.17 3.96
C PHE A 29 2.57 7.68 4.70
N PRO A 30 2.68 7.96 6.02
CA PRO A 30 3.75 7.42 6.83
C PRO A 30 3.84 5.89 6.72
N GLN A 31 5.06 5.40 6.52
CA GLN A 31 5.36 3.98 6.55
C GLN A 31 6.59 3.72 7.42
N ALA A 32 6.53 2.66 8.22
CA ALA A 32 7.63 2.23 9.06
C ALA A 32 7.87 0.73 8.93
N THR A 33 9.11 0.31 9.10
CA THR A 33 9.47 -1.11 9.18
C THR A 33 10.27 -1.35 10.46
N ARG A 34 9.91 -2.39 11.19
CA ARG A 34 10.65 -2.91 12.35
C ARG A 34 11.08 -4.33 12.07
N VAL A 35 12.33 -4.67 12.36
CA VAL A 35 12.86 -6.02 12.19
C VAL A 35 13.25 -6.59 13.54
N HIS A 36 12.71 -7.75 13.87
CA HIS A 36 12.98 -8.49 15.10
C HIS A 36 13.72 -9.78 14.75
N GLY A 37 15.00 -9.85 15.14
CA GLY A 37 15.88 -10.96 14.80
C GLY A 37 16.42 -10.86 13.36
N LYS A 38 16.74 -11.98 12.71
CA LYS A 38 17.46 -12.00 11.43
C LYS A 38 16.61 -12.55 10.30
N VAL A 39 16.49 -11.81 9.20
CA VAL A 39 15.78 -12.30 8.00
C VAL A 39 16.70 -13.25 7.22
N PRO A 40 16.34 -14.54 7.06
CA PRO A 40 17.24 -15.56 6.50
C PRO A 40 17.37 -15.50 4.97
N VAL A 41 16.75 -14.52 4.31
CA VAL A 41 16.73 -14.37 2.86
C VAL A 41 16.94 -12.91 2.46
N ASN A 42 17.53 -12.69 1.29
CA ASN A 42 17.61 -11.34 0.71
C ASN A 42 16.25 -10.97 0.10
N LEU A 43 15.61 -9.95 0.67
CA LEU A 43 14.33 -9.40 0.27
C LEU A 43 14.45 -8.18 -0.65
N SER A 44 15.65 -7.67 -0.90
CA SER A 44 15.84 -6.46 -1.72
C SER A 44 15.22 -6.63 -3.11
N GLY A 45 14.31 -5.73 -3.47
CA GLY A 45 13.61 -5.80 -4.74
C GLY A 45 12.25 -5.12 -4.77
N ALA A 46 11.58 -5.26 -5.92
CA ALA A 46 10.16 -4.96 -6.06
C ALA A 46 9.38 -6.28 -6.01
N TRP A 47 8.21 -6.26 -5.40
CA TRP A 47 7.40 -7.43 -5.12
C TRP A 47 5.92 -7.17 -5.37
N PHE A 48 5.22 -8.19 -5.86
CA PHE A 48 3.77 -8.23 -5.98
C PHE A 48 3.22 -9.22 -4.97
N LEU A 49 2.46 -8.72 -4.00
CA LEU A 49 1.78 -9.54 -3.00
C LEU A 49 0.41 -9.95 -3.54
N TYR A 50 0.18 -11.25 -3.53
CA TYR A 50 -1.09 -11.86 -3.84
C TYR A 50 -1.49 -12.80 -2.71
N ALA A 51 -2.71 -12.63 -2.20
CA ALA A 51 -3.23 -13.39 -1.08
C ALA A 51 -4.67 -13.81 -1.34
N GLN A 52 -5.08 -14.96 -0.81
CA GLN A 52 -6.45 -15.45 -0.91
C GLN A 52 -7.09 -15.59 0.46
N ALA A 53 -8.36 -15.20 0.56
CA ALA A 53 -9.24 -15.59 1.63
C ALA A 53 -9.92 -16.91 1.27
N GLN A 54 -9.82 -17.90 2.15
CA GLN A 54 -10.55 -19.15 2.05
C GLN A 54 -11.81 -19.09 2.91
N PHE A 55 -12.90 -19.60 2.37
CA PHE A 55 -14.21 -19.65 3.00
C PHE A 55 -14.71 -21.11 3.02
N PRO A 56 -15.71 -21.43 3.86
CA PRO A 56 -16.34 -22.74 3.84
C PRO A 56 -16.86 -23.15 2.47
N GLY A 57 -16.76 -24.44 2.15
CA GLY A 57 -17.23 -25.02 0.88
C GLY A 57 -16.35 -24.69 -0.31
N ASP A 58 -15.02 -24.69 -0.13
CA ASP A 58 -13.99 -24.47 -1.15
C ASP A 58 -14.06 -23.13 -1.90
N LYS A 59 -14.81 -22.17 -1.34
CA LYS A 59 -14.95 -20.83 -1.90
C LYS A 59 -13.70 -20.01 -1.58
N THR A 60 -13.20 -19.28 -2.56
CA THR A 60 -12.05 -18.40 -2.38
C THR A 60 -12.33 -17.01 -2.93
N ARG A 61 -11.66 -16.00 -2.37
CA ARG A 61 -11.60 -14.65 -2.95
C ARG A 61 -10.18 -14.12 -2.86
N ALA A 62 -9.76 -13.34 -3.83
CA ALA A 62 -8.47 -12.66 -3.75
C ALA A 62 -8.60 -11.48 -2.77
N LEU A 63 -7.65 -11.36 -1.85
CA LEU A 63 -7.48 -10.10 -1.11
C LEU A 63 -6.88 -9.05 -2.05
N GLN A 64 -7.00 -7.77 -1.69
CA GLN A 64 -6.47 -6.67 -2.48
C GLN A 64 -4.97 -6.89 -2.75
N PRO A 65 -4.55 -7.05 -4.03
CA PRO A 65 -3.15 -7.21 -4.36
C PRO A 65 -2.39 -5.91 -4.13
N GLU A 66 -1.12 -6.04 -3.76
CA GLU A 66 -0.27 -4.90 -3.39
C GLU A 66 1.09 -4.97 -4.08
N LEU A 67 1.66 -3.80 -4.38
CA LEU A 67 3.04 -3.70 -4.82
C LEU A 67 3.91 -3.12 -3.71
N TRP A 68 5.04 -3.76 -3.50
CA TRP A 68 6.01 -3.38 -2.48
C TRP A 68 7.37 -3.15 -3.11
N THR A 69 8.12 -2.18 -2.60
CA THR A 69 9.58 -2.12 -2.75
C THR A 69 10.21 -2.41 -1.40
N VAL A 70 11.34 -3.12 -1.44
CA VAL A 70 12.09 -3.50 -0.25
C VAL A 70 13.54 -3.11 -0.48
N SER A 71 14.07 -2.28 0.41
CA SER A 71 15.51 -2.06 0.49
C SER A 71 16.07 -2.87 1.64
N GLN A 72 17.21 -3.52 1.41
CA GLN A 72 17.92 -4.27 2.43
C GLN A 72 19.41 -3.93 2.39
N LYS A 73 19.93 -3.46 3.51
CA LYS A 73 21.37 -3.18 3.71
C LYS A 73 22.06 -4.19 4.61
N GLY A 74 21.27 -4.98 5.35
CA GLY A 74 21.75 -6.07 6.21
C GLY A 74 20.59 -6.97 6.68
N GLU A 75 20.87 -7.97 7.50
CA GLU A 75 19.86 -8.93 7.99
C GLU A 75 18.80 -8.29 8.91
N GLN A 76 19.11 -7.13 9.49
CA GLN A 76 18.26 -6.35 10.39
C GLN A 76 17.88 -4.97 9.84
N ASP A 77 18.49 -4.54 8.73
CA ASP A 77 18.21 -3.27 8.06
C ASP A 77 17.41 -3.56 6.79
N VAL A 78 16.12 -3.82 6.99
CA VAL A 78 15.13 -4.05 5.96
C VAL A 78 14.07 -2.96 6.06
N ALA A 79 13.74 -2.32 4.94
CA ALA A 79 12.66 -1.35 4.86
C ALA A 79 11.70 -1.71 3.73
N PHE A 80 10.45 -1.95 4.11
CA PHE A 80 9.34 -2.16 3.20
C PHE A 80 8.68 -0.81 2.87
N ARG A 81 8.26 -0.66 1.62
CA ARG A 81 7.50 0.47 1.13
C ARG A 81 6.38 -0.02 0.21
N LEU A 82 5.15 0.14 0.65
CA LEU A 82 3.96 -0.07 -0.15
C LEU A 82 3.87 1.03 -1.22
N LEU A 83 3.55 0.63 -2.45
CA LEU A 83 3.28 1.52 -3.57
C LEU A 83 1.77 1.67 -3.76
N ASP A 84 1.27 2.89 -3.59
CA ASP A 84 -0.13 3.20 -3.87
C ASP A 84 -0.33 3.60 -5.35
N VAL A 85 -0.44 2.57 -6.19
CA VAL A 85 -0.43 2.69 -7.65
C VAL A 85 -1.61 1.96 -8.29
N GLU A 86 -2.00 2.39 -9.49
CA GLU A 86 -3.02 1.70 -10.27
C GLU A 86 -2.38 0.48 -10.95
N LEU A 87 -2.99 -0.69 -10.76
CA LEU A 87 -2.61 -1.89 -11.51
C LEU A 87 -2.97 -1.72 -12.99
N PRO A 88 -2.24 -2.36 -13.91
CA PRO A 88 -2.66 -2.45 -15.31
C PRO A 88 -4.10 -2.97 -15.41
N LYS A 89 -4.92 -2.38 -16.28
CA LYS A 89 -6.34 -2.78 -16.43
C LYS A 89 -6.52 -4.27 -16.71
N SER A 90 -5.60 -4.86 -17.47
CA SER A 90 -5.56 -6.30 -17.75
C SER A 90 -5.40 -7.18 -16.51
N ILE A 91 -5.02 -6.60 -15.38
CA ILE A 91 -4.86 -7.26 -14.08
C ILE A 91 -6.00 -6.81 -13.14
N ASP A 92 -6.25 -5.50 -13.04
CA ASP A 92 -7.25 -4.93 -12.13
C ASP A 92 -8.68 -5.40 -12.46
N GLU A 93 -9.08 -5.41 -13.73
CA GLU A 93 -10.43 -5.79 -14.13
C GLU A 93 -10.71 -7.29 -13.85
N PRO A 94 -9.84 -8.25 -14.24
CA PRO A 94 -10.02 -9.65 -13.86
C PRO A 94 -9.99 -9.89 -12.35
N TYR A 95 -9.12 -9.20 -11.61
CA TYR A 95 -9.10 -9.25 -10.15
C TYR A 95 -10.47 -8.85 -9.57
N ARG A 96 -10.98 -7.67 -9.96
CA ARG A 96 -12.27 -7.16 -9.47
C ARG A 96 -13.45 -8.01 -9.90
N ALA A 97 -13.42 -8.55 -11.12
CA ALA A 97 -14.44 -9.47 -11.61
C ALA A 97 -14.42 -10.80 -10.82
N GLY A 98 -13.24 -11.36 -10.58
CA GLY A 98 -13.04 -12.57 -9.77
C GLY A 98 -13.58 -12.39 -8.35
N ASN A 99 -13.35 -11.23 -7.73
CA ASN A 99 -13.86 -10.94 -6.38
C ASN A 99 -15.38 -10.82 -6.26
N ARG A 100 -16.12 -10.75 -7.39
CA ARG A 100 -17.59 -10.85 -7.39
C ARG A 100 -18.08 -12.30 -7.40
N GLN A 101 -17.21 -13.25 -7.68
CA GLN A 101 -17.49 -14.68 -7.72
C GLN A 101 -16.79 -15.37 -6.53
N PRO A 102 -17.26 -16.56 -6.10
CA PRO A 102 -16.60 -17.33 -5.04
C PRO A 102 -15.35 -18.08 -5.56
N LYS A 103 -14.61 -17.47 -6.48
CA LYS A 103 -13.39 -18.01 -7.08
C LYS A 103 -12.36 -16.88 -7.18
N ALA A 104 -11.25 -17.01 -6.45
CA ALA A 104 -10.17 -16.06 -6.53
C ALA A 104 -9.60 -15.98 -7.95
N TRP A 105 -9.45 -14.75 -8.46
CA TRP A 105 -8.56 -14.49 -9.59
C TRP A 105 -7.12 -14.75 -9.15
N GLU A 106 -6.30 -15.36 -10.00
CA GLU A 106 -4.87 -15.62 -9.76
C GLU A 106 -4.01 -14.94 -10.84
N PRO A 107 -2.84 -14.38 -10.47
CA PRO A 107 -1.95 -13.76 -11.44
C PRO A 107 -1.36 -14.81 -12.38
N SER A 108 -1.52 -14.59 -13.69
CA SER A 108 -0.89 -15.43 -14.71
C SER A 108 0.60 -15.09 -14.87
N ALA A 109 1.34 -15.96 -15.55
CA ALA A 109 2.73 -15.67 -15.93
C ALA A 109 2.85 -14.40 -16.79
N ALA A 110 1.83 -14.11 -17.62
CA ALA A 110 1.78 -12.90 -18.44
C ALA A 110 1.59 -11.65 -17.58
N ASP A 111 0.73 -11.71 -16.56
CA ASP A 111 0.50 -10.61 -15.60
C ASP A 111 1.79 -10.29 -14.83
N LEU A 112 2.47 -11.32 -14.33
CA LEU A 112 3.74 -11.16 -13.63
C LEU A 112 4.83 -10.60 -14.56
N ALA A 113 4.89 -11.03 -15.83
CA ALA A 113 5.82 -10.49 -16.81
C ALA A 113 5.53 -9.02 -17.16
N LEU A 114 4.25 -8.63 -17.21
CA LEU A 114 3.84 -7.25 -17.40
C LEU A 114 4.27 -6.38 -16.22
N LEU A 115 3.98 -6.82 -14.99
CA LEU A 115 4.37 -6.10 -13.77
C LEU A 115 5.89 -5.97 -13.65
N ARG A 116 6.67 -7.01 -13.96
CA ARG A 116 8.14 -6.94 -14.02
C ARG A 116 8.65 -5.81 -14.92
N LYS A 117 7.96 -5.54 -16.03
CA LYS A 117 8.33 -4.49 -16.99
C LYS A 117 7.87 -3.10 -16.56
N GLN A 118 6.77 -3.00 -15.82
CA GLN A 118 6.03 -1.75 -15.66
C GLN A 118 5.89 -1.24 -14.22
N TRP A 119 6.23 -2.04 -13.20
CA TRP A 119 5.97 -1.71 -11.79
C TRP A 119 6.45 -0.31 -11.39
N SER A 120 7.59 0.15 -11.89
CA SER A 120 8.19 1.46 -11.57
C SER A 120 7.59 2.63 -12.35
N LYS A 121 6.67 2.35 -13.27
CA LYS A 121 6.00 3.31 -14.17
C LYS A 121 4.48 3.33 -13.99
N LEU A 122 3.95 2.55 -13.04
CA LEU A 122 2.53 2.54 -12.75
C LEU A 122 2.12 3.93 -12.21
N PRO A 123 0.99 4.48 -12.66
CA PRO A 123 0.53 5.77 -12.18
C PRO A 123 0.11 5.65 -10.71
N PRO A 124 0.28 6.71 -9.89
CA PRO A 124 -0.26 6.74 -8.55
C PRO A 124 -1.78 6.60 -8.56
N ALA A 125 -2.34 5.85 -7.61
CA ALA A 125 -3.79 5.65 -7.51
C ALA A 125 -4.47 6.83 -6.80
N THR A 126 -4.61 7.97 -7.48
CA THR A 126 -5.19 9.19 -6.87
C THR A 126 -6.71 9.24 -6.89
N ASN A 127 -7.34 8.52 -7.81
CA ASN A 127 -8.79 8.57 -8.04
C ASN A 127 -9.50 7.42 -7.33
N LYS A 128 -9.50 7.46 -6.00
CA LYS A 128 -10.12 6.43 -5.15
C LYS A 128 -11.64 6.48 -5.25
N ASP A 129 -12.26 5.32 -5.41
CA ASP A 129 -13.71 5.15 -5.50
C ASP A 129 -14.22 4.19 -4.41
N VAL A 130 -15.08 4.70 -3.53
CA VAL A 130 -15.67 3.94 -2.43
C VAL A 130 -16.50 2.75 -2.91
N HIS A 131 -17.12 2.84 -4.10
CA HIS A 131 -17.90 1.74 -4.68
C HIS A 131 -17.03 0.61 -5.24
N LYS A 132 -15.74 0.90 -5.48
CA LYS A 132 -14.75 -0.09 -5.92
C LYS A 132 -14.00 -0.72 -4.75
N SER A 133 -14.38 -0.39 -3.52
CA SER A 133 -13.66 -0.79 -2.31
C SER A 133 -12.20 -0.31 -2.33
N ASP A 134 -11.94 0.81 -3.01
CA ASP A 134 -10.63 1.43 -2.95
C ASP A 134 -10.39 1.99 -1.54
N VAL A 135 -9.12 2.07 -1.15
CA VAL A 135 -8.71 2.56 0.17
C VAL A 135 -7.82 3.78 0.03
N ALA A 136 -7.95 4.72 0.95
CA ALA A 136 -6.99 5.82 1.11
C ALA A 136 -6.07 5.50 2.29
N TYR A 137 -4.80 5.23 2.01
CA TYR A 137 -3.83 4.96 3.06
C TYR A 137 -3.64 6.16 4.01
N GLY A 138 -3.62 5.85 5.31
CA GLY A 138 -3.28 6.74 6.41
C GLY A 138 -1.89 6.43 6.96
N THR A 139 -1.65 5.20 7.41
CA THR A 139 -0.32 4.71 7.82
C THR A 139 -0.13 3.25 7.43
N VAL A 140 1.12 2.83 7.23
CA VAL A 140 1.48 1.42 7.02
C VAL A 140 2.66 1.03 7.90
N ASP A 141 2.42 0.18 8.88
CA ASP A 141 3.45 -0.35 9.76
C ASP A 141 3.76 -1.80 9.40
N VAL A 142 5.03 -2.08 9.10
CA VAL A 142 5.51 -3.43 8.83
C VAL A 142 6.39 -3.91 9.98
N THR A 143 6.12 -5.11 10.48
CA THR A 143 6.98 -5.80 11.45
C THR A 143 7.43 -7.11 10.84
N VAL A 144 8.74 -7.32 10.72
CA VAL A 144 9.34 -8.58 10.29
C VAL A 144 9.91 -9.27 11.52
N ALA A 145 9.64 -10.56 11.69
CA ALA A 145 10.19 -11.33 12.79
C ALA A 145 10.72 -12.69 12.31
N SER A 146 11.85 -13.11 12.87
CA SER A 146 12.38 -14.48 12.76
C SER A 146 11.83 -15.39 13.86
N PRO A 147 11.97 -16.72 13.73
CA PRO A 147 11.31 -17.68 14.60
C PRO A 147 11.56 -17.50 16.10
N GLU A 148 12.78 -17.11 16.48
CA GLU A 148 13.17 -16.86 17.87
C GLU A 148 12.49 -15.62 18.48
N LYS A 149 11.87 -14.76 17.66
CA LYS A 149 11.17 -13.54 18.09
C LYS A 149 9.65 -13.64 18.02
N TYR A 150 9.08 -14.76 17.59
CA TYR A 150 7.64 -14.91 17.46
C TYR A 150 6.87 -14.75 18.77
N GLY A 151 7.39 -15.32 19.86
CA GLY A 151 6.77 -15.21 21.19
C GLY A 151 6.72 -13.80 21.75
N GLU A 152 7.53 -12.87 21.20
CA GLU A 152 7.48 -11.44 21.56
C GLU A 152 6.52 -10.67 20.63
N VAL A 153 6.57 -10.97 19.32
CA VAL A 153 5.93 -10.15 18.28
C VAL A 153 4.47 -10.53 18.01
N PHE A 154 4.13 -11.82 18.06
CA PHE A 154 2.82 -12.34 17.64
C PHE A 154 1.95 -12.82 18.81
N THR A 155 2.12 -12.23 19.99
CA THR A 155 1.32 -12.56 21.17
C THR A 155 -0.15 -12.24 20.94
N GLY A 156 -1.04 -13.18 21.30
CA GLY A 156 -2.49 -13.00 21.15
C GLY A 156 -2.97 -12.82 19.71
N GLY A 157 -2.25 -13.40 18.75
CA GLY A 157 -2.63 -13.33 17.33
C GLY A 157 -3.88 -14.16 16.99
N ASP A 158 -4.29 -14.10 15.71
CA ASP A 158 -5.50 -14.78 15.23
C ASP A 158 -5.45 -16.30 15.46
N PRO A 159 -6.61 -16.96 15.69
CA PRO A 159 -6.66 -18.42 15.87
C PRO A 159 -5.90 -19.18 14.78
N GLY A 160 -5.00 -20.07 15.21
CA GLY A 160 -4.19 -20.91 14.32
C GLY A 160 -2.89 -20.26 13.79
N ILE A 161 -2.60 -19.01 14.16
CA ILE A 161 -1.33 -18.35 13.80
C ILE A 161 -0.13 -19.05 14.44
N GLU A 162 -0.23 -19.46 15.71
CA GLU A 162 0.87 -20.11 16.44
C GLU A 162 1.31 -21.40 15.75
N GLU A 163 0.36 -22.21 15.30
CA GLU A 163 0.64 -23.42 14.53
C GLU A 163 1.25 -23.08 13.17
N ALA A 164 0.75 -22.03 12.51
CA ALA A 164 1.33 -21.57 11.25
C ALA A 164 2.76 -21.03 11.40
N LEU A 165 3.13 -20.50 12.57
CA LEU A 165 4.48 -20.00 12.84
C LEU A 165 5.49 -21.14 13.06
N LYS A 166 5.08 -22.28 13.62
CA LYS A 166 5.97 -23.43 13.86
C LYS A 166 6.60 -23.93 12.56
N GLY A 167 7.94 -23.88 12.45
CA GLY A 167 8.67 -24.33 11.26
C GLY A 167 8.54 -23.40 10.05
N SER A 168 8.16 -22.13 10.26
CA SER A 168 8.25 -21.09 9.23
C SER A 168 9.65 -20.46 9.20
N MET A 169 10.01 -19.83 8.09
CA MET A 169 11.33 -19.19 7.93
C MET A 169 11.39 -17.83 8.65
N PHE A 170 10.35 -17.03 8.48
CA PHE A 170 10.12 -15.73 9.12
C PHE A 170 8.65 -15.34 8.87
N ALA A 171 8.16 -14.29 9.52
CA ALA A 171 6.82 -13.77 9.30
C ALA A 171 6.81 -12.25 9.19
N LEU A 172 5.85 -11.72 8.43
CA LEU A 172 5.62 -10.30 8.25
C LEU A 172 4.24 -9.93 8.77
N GLN A 173 4.17 -9.01 9.72
CA GLN A 173 2.94 -8.31 10.06
C GLN A 173 2.87 -7.01 9.27
N VAL A 174 1.73 -6.73 8.65
CA VAL A 174 1.42 -5.46 8.02
C VAL A 174 0.17 -4.91 8.67
N VAL A 175 0.26 -3.71 9.22
CA VAL A 175 -0.88 -2.97 9.78
C VAL A 175 -1.10 -1.73 8.93
N GLU A 176 -2.19 -1.73 8.16
CA GLU A 176 -2.60 -0.61 7.33
C GLU A 176 -3.78 0.07 7.99
N ARG A 177 -3.64 1.38 8.23
CA ARG A 177 -4.73 2.23 8.69
C ARG A 177 -5.16 3.11 7.55
N PHE A 178 -6.47 3.20 7.34
CA PHE A 178 -7.04 3.93 6.23
C PHE A 178 -7.71 5.22 6.71
N ARG A 179 -7.65 6.23 5.85
CA ARG A 179 -8.44 7.44 5.98
C ARG A 179 -9.80 7.22 5.33
N PRO A 180 -10.87 7.83 5.86
CA PRO A 180 -12.16 7.76 5.22
C PRO A 180 -12.11 8.45 3.85
N LEU A 181 -12.69 7.79 2.85
CA LEU A 181 -13.01 8.40 1.56
C LEU A 181 -14.26 9.27 1.69
N PRO A 182 -14.37 10.34 0.89
CA PRO A 182 -15.58 11.15 0.82
C PRO A 182 -16.81 10.29 0.50
N MET A 183 -17.87 10.48 1.28
CA MET A 183 -19.13 9.75 1.09
C MET A 183 -19.99 10.44 0.02
N PRO A 184 -20.53 9.70 -0.95
CA PRO A 184 -21.55 10.22 -1.85
C PRO A 184 -22.78 10.72 -1.07
N PRO A 185 -23.43 11.83 -1.49
CA PRO A 185 -24.63 12.33 -0.83
C PRO A 185 -25.74 11.28 -0.76
N GLY A 186 -26.29 11.07 0.44
CA GLY A 186 -27.40 10.13 0.66
C GLY A 186 -27.01 8.67 0.80
N GLU A 187 -25.71 8.35 0.73
CA GLU A 187 -25.22 6.98 0.86
C GLU A 187 -24.53 6.73 2.20
N ASN A 188 -24.70 5.51 2.71
CA ASN A 188 -24.01 5.02 3.91
C ASN A 188 -23.29 3.73 3.56
N ILE A 189 -22.02 3.86 3.14
CA ILE A 189 -21.16 2.73 2.76
C ILE A 189 -20.17 2.50 3.89
N ALA A 190 -20.14 1.28 4.42
CA ALA A 190 -19.14 0.87 5.40
C ALA A 190 -17.74 0.92 4.75
N GLN A 191 -16.81 1.60 5.42
CA GLN A 191 -15.43 1.73 4.96
C GLN A 191 -14.49 0.95 5.88
N VAL A 192 -13.46 0.35 5.30
CA VAL A 192 -12.39 -0.31 6.07
C VAL A 192 -11.56 0.76 6.76
N MET A 193 -11.38 0.63 8.07
CA MET A 193 -10.58 1.54 8.89
C MET A 193 -9.18 1.01 9.13
N GLU A 194 -9.07 -0.30 9.33
CA GLU A 194 -7.79 -0.98 9.55
C GLU A 194 -7.82 -2.35 8.85
N ARG A 195 -6.67 -2.71 8.27
CA ARG A 195 -6.36 -4.07 7.86
C ARG A 195 -5.07 -4.50 8.55
N LYS A 196 -5.11 -5.63 9.25
CA LYS A 196 -3.95 -6.26 9.87
C LYS A 196 -3.74 -7.62 9.20
N SER A 197 -2.62 -7.76 8.49
CA SER A 197 -2.25 -9.02 7.84
C SER A 197 -0.99 -9.59 8.48
N VAL A 198 -0.96 -10.90 8.73
CA VAL A 198 0.25 -11.65 9.03
C VAL A 198 0.52 -12.66 7.93
N TYR A 199 1.66 -12.50 7.26
CA TYR A 199 2.17 -13.39 6.21
C TYR A 199 3.26 -14.27 6.80
N VAL A 200 2.97 -15.55 6.99
CA VAL A 200 3.90 -16.53 7.56
C VAL A 200 4.60 -17.27 6.44
N VAL A 201 5.88 -16.97 6.22
CA VAL A 201 6.66 -17.49 5.08
C VAL A 201 7.13 -18.91 5.39
N ARG A 202 6.70 -19.87 4.57
CA ARG A 202 7.03 -21.29 4.70
C ARG A 202 8.14 -21.71 3.76
N SER A 203 8.14 -21.17 2.54
CA SER A 203 9.15 -21.43 1.53
C SER A 203 9.57 -20.10 0.89
N ALA A 204 10.83 -20.08 0.47
CA ALA A 204 11.41 -18.94 -0.23
C ALA A 204 12.34 -19.44 -1.32
N ASN A 205 12.21 -18.84 -2.49
CA ASN A 205 13.24 -18.89 -3.51
C ASN A 205 13.49 -17.48 -4.07
N ASP A 206 14.35 -17.40 -5.08
CA ASP A 206 14.79 -16.14 -5.66
C ASP A 206 13.69 -15.33 -6.38
N SER A 207 12.54 -15.93 -6.66
CA SER A 207 11.45 -15.36 -7.44
C SER A 207 10.13 -15.29 -6.68
N VAL A 208 9.94 -16.07 -5.63
CA VAL A 208 8.70 -16.10 -4.86
C VAL A 208 8.95 -16.47 -3.39
N LEU A 209 8.19 -15.82 -2.51
CA LEU A 209 7.97 -16.29 -1.14
C LEU A 209 6.55 -16.82 -1.04
N GLU A 210 6.35 -17.93 -0.35
CA GLU A 210 5.02 -18.52 -0.21
C GLU A 210 4.76 -18.92 1.22
N GLY A 211 3.48 -18.98 1.56
CA GLY A 211 3.06 -19.49 2.85
C GLY A 211 1.60 -19.19 3.13
N LYS A 212 1.32 -18.93 4.41
CA LYS A 212 -0.03 -18.74 4.92
C LYS A 212 -0.24 -17.31 5.38
N GLN A 213 -1.39 -16.73 5.04
CA GLN A 213 -1.81 -15.41 5.47
C GLN A 213 -2.93 -15.51 6.50
N PHE A 214 -2.94 -14.56 7.43
CA PHE A 214 -4.01 -14.27 8.38
C PHE A 214 -4.33 -12.79 8.26
N THR A 215 -5.51 -12.42 7.78
CA THR A 215 -5.89 -11.02 7.57
C THR A 215 -7.15 -10.68 8.34
N GLY A 216 -7.02 -9.79 9.31
CA GLY A 216 -8.11 -9.14 10.02
C GLY A 216 -8.46 -7.78 9.40
N PHE A 217 -9.75 -7.47 9.35
CA PHE A 217 -10.30 -6.18 8.97
C PHE A 217 -11.10 -5.60 10.13
N VAL A 218 -10.99 -4.28 10.30
CA VAL A 218 -11.89 -3.48 11.10
C VAL A 218 -12.62 -2.53 10.17
N ALA A 219 -13.94 -2.66 10.08
CA ALA A 219 -14.79 -1.78 9.28
C ALA A 219 -15.68 -0.91 10.17
N ALA A 220 -16.02 0.29 9.69
CA ALA A 220 -17.00 1.17 10.32
C ALA A 220 -18.41 0.56 10.17
N GLY A 221 -18.98 0.09 11.28
CA GLY A 221 -20.35 -0.42 11.36
C GLY A 221 -21.31 0.57 12.06
N PRO A 222 -22.63 0.35 11.97
CA PRO A 222 -23.60 1.14 12.72
C PRO A 222 -23.45 0.84 14.22
N GLY A 223 -22.84 1.77 14.96
CA GLY A 223 -22.71 1.74 16.43
C GLY A 223 -21.43 1.08 16.98
N VAL A 224 -20.87 0.06 16.32
CA VAL A 224 -19.63 -0.61 16.75
C VAL A 224 -18.75 -1.06 15.57
N PRO A 225 -17.42 -1.17 15.74
CA PRO A 225 -16.53 -1.76 14.75
C PRO A 225 -16.83 -3.25 14.52
N ILE A 226 -16.75 -3.71 13.27
CA ILE A 226 -17.01 -5.12 12.90
C ILE A 226 -15.68 -5.80 12.57
N PRO A 227 -15.18 -6.73 13.42
CA PRO A 227 -13.98 -7.50 13.12
C PRO A 227 -14.31 -8.65 12.15
N ILE A 228 -13.48 -8.82 11.12
CA ILE A 228 -13.59 -9.93 10.16
C ILE A 228 -12.21 -10.50 9.92
N THR A 229 -12.03 -11.81 10.10
CA THR A 229 -10.73 -12.48 9.88
C THR A 229 -10.81 -13.48 8.73
N PHE A 230 -9.76 -13.52 7.92
CA PHE A 230 -9.60 -14.44 6.81
C PHE A 230 -8.26 -15.14 6.89
N VAL A 231 -8.25 -16.39 6.45
CA VAL A 231 -7.05 -17.21 6.39
C VAL A 231 -6.93 -17.80 5.00
N GLY A 232 -5.72 -18.00 4.51
CA GLY A 232 -5.49 -18.68 3.23
C GLY A 232 -4.04 -18.66 2.80
N PRO A 233 -3.74 -19.05 1.55
CA PRO A 233 -2.40 -18.95 1.00
C PRO A 233 -2.05 -17.50 0.63
N PHE A 234 -0.75 -17.22 0.59
CA PHE A 234 -0.22 -16.06 -0.13
C PHE A 234 1.04 -16.42 -0.89
N SER A 235 1.32 -15.58 -1.89
CA SER A 235 2.56 -15.56 -2.64
C SER A 235 3.04 -14.11 -2.77
N LEU A 236 4.33 -13.89 -2.54
CA LEU A 236 5.00 -12.63 -2.80
C LEU A 236 5.93 -12.85 -4.00
N TYR A 237 5.52 -12.37 -5.19
CA TYR A 237 6.24 -12.57 -6.43
C TYR A 237 7.28 -11.47 -6.66
N ARG A 238 8.54 -11.83 -6.86
CA ARG A 238 9.61 -10.88 -7.14
C ARG A 238 9.47 -10.32 -8.56
N LEU A 239 9.38 -9.00 -8.65
CA LEU A 239 9.30 -8.22 -9.87
C LEU A 239 10.67 -7.69 -10.31
N ALA A 240 11.53 -7.36 -9.36
CA ALA A 240 12.91 -6.92 -9.60
C ALA A 240 13.80 -7.30 -8.41
N LYS A 241 15.09 -7.55 -8.65
CA LYS A 241 16.09 -7.84 -7.62
C LYS A 241 16.87 -6.59 -7.23
N GLY A 242 17.43 -6.60 -6.02
CA GLY A 242 18.37 -5.59 -5.55
C GLY A 242 17.67 -4.38 -4.93
N ASN A 243 18.46 -3.43 -4.43
CA ASN A 243 17.94 -2.19 -3.87
C ASN A 243 17.39 -1.30 -5.00
N VAL A 244 16.20 -1.65 -5.47
CA VAL A 244 15.41 -0.82 -6.37
C VAL A 244 14.97 0.38 -5.55
N GLY A 245 15.63 1.52 -5.73
CA GLY A 245 15.37 2.72 -4.96
C GLY A 245 13.88 3.06 -4.94
N ALA A 246 13.47 3.88 -3.96
CA ALA A 246 12.12 4.46 -3.97
C ALA A 246 11.84 5.04 -5.37
N ALA A 247 10.58 4.90 -5.84
CA ALA A 247 10.16 5.34 -7.17
C ALA A 247 10.79 6.72 -7.54
N PRO A 248 11.32 6.88 -8.77
CA PRO A 248 12.24 7.97 -9.07
C PRO A 248 11.60 9.36 -8.89
N PRO A 249 12.37 10.36 -8.43
CA PRO A 249 11.93 11.75 -8.45
C PRO A 249 11.82 12.23 -9.90
N ALA A 250 10.70 12.86 -10.27
CA ALA A 250 10.48 13.34 -11.62
C ALA A 250 11.40 14.55 -11.94
N THR A 251 12.18 14.44 -13.01
CA THR A 251 12.96 15.52 -13.63
C THR A 251 12.06 16.64 -14.17
N SER A 252 12.37 17.88 -13.79
CA SER A 252 11.67 19.10 -14.21
C SER A 252 11.75 19.37 -15.72
N PRO A 253 10.66 19.79 -16.39
CA PRO A 253 10.75 20.32 -17.75
C PRO A 253 11.31 21.75 -17.73
N ARG A 254 12.36 21.99 -18.51
CA ARG A 254 12.96 23.32 -18.72
C ARG A 254 11.90 24.25 -19.35
N ARG A 255 11.53 25.30 -18.63
CA ARG A 255 10.50 26.28 -19.00
C ARG A 255 10.90 27.03 -20.29
N LYS A 256 10.13 26.90 -21.37
CA LYS A 256 10.24 27.79 -22.55
C LYS A 256 9.82 29.21 -22.14
N GLN A 257 10.76 30.14 -22.09
CA GLN A 257 10.47 31.58 -22.04
C GLN A 257 9.77 31.99 -23.34
N LYS A 258 8.53 32.50 -23.26
CA LYS A 258 7.90 33.22 -24.37
C LYS A 258 8.26 34.71 -24.24
N ALA A 259 8.79 35.25 -25.34
CA ALA A 259 9.16 36.65 -25.51
C ALA A 259 7.95 37.58 -25.34
N ARG A 260 8.16 38.68 -24.60
CA ARG A 260 7.22 39.80 -24.51
C ARG A 260 7.30 40.65 -25.79
N LYS A 261 6.14 40.95 -26.37
CA LYS A 261 5.93 42.14 -27.21
C LYS A 261 5.69 43.34 -26.31
#